data_AF-A0A930XQG6-F1
#
_entry.id   AF-A0A930XQG6-F1
#
_cell.length_a   1.000
_cell.length_b   1.000
_cell.length_c   1.000
_cell.angle_alpha   90.00
_cell.angle_beta   90.00
_cell.angle_gamma   90.00
#
_symmetry.space_group_name_H-M   'P 1'
#
loop_
_entity.id
_entity.type
_entity.pdbx_description
1 polymer ?
#
loop_
_entity_poly.entity_id
_entity_poly.type
_entity_poly.pdbx_seq_one_letter_code
_entity_poly.pdbx_strand_id
1 'polypeptide(L)'
;AQATQLIQRAAAKTVRILDVCYGLGYNTAAALETIWAVNPTCRVEVVGLELDATVPLAAIAPPLLESWSSPVQHALRAIAQDYGCEWPNLQAKLWIGDARQTIQQLAQTGFVADAILFDPFSPRRCPQLWTVEFFQQVAACLSPKGTLATYSRSASVRAAMQEAGLHIGTLPLTDADHLPHEWSQGTVAQHHAAELIPLSVMEQEHLRTCAAIPYRDPTLADSAAEILARHAQEQQQATDRESTSNWRRRWGIQ
;
A
#
# COMPACT_ATOMS: atom_id res chain seq x y z
N ALA A 1 8.40 -5.09 -5.21
CA ALA A 1 9.81 -4.92 -5.62
C ALA A 1 9.98 -3.81 -6.66
N GLN A 2 9.54 -4.01 -7.91
CA GLN A 2 9.72 -3.03 -8.99
C GLN A 2 8.96 -1.72 -8.73
N ALA A 3 7.71 -1.82 -8.29
CA ALA A 3 6.85 -0.67 -7.99
C ALA A 3 7.45 0.32 -6.97
N THR A 4 8.22 -0.17 -6.01
CA THR A 4 8.85 0.62 -4.95
C THR A 4 10.35 0.83 -5.16
N GLN A 5 10.86 0.48 -6.35
CA GLN A 5 12.28 0.62 -6.73
C GLN A 5 13.25 -0.07 -5.76
N LEU A 6 12.86 -1.20 -5.15
CA LEU A 6 13.66 -1.86 -4.12
C LEU A 6 15.04 -2.30 -4.63
N ILE A 7 15.14 -2.69 -5.90
CA ILE A 7 16.41 -3.09 -6.53
C ILE A 7 17.39 -1.91 -6.52
N GLN A 8 16.93 -0.71 -6.91
CA GLN A 8 17.76 0.49 -6.88
C GLN A 8 18.10 0.89 -5.44
N ARG A 9 17.13 0.80 -4.52
CA ARG A 9 17.32 1.16 -3.11
C ARG A 9 18.27 0.22 -2.37
N ALA A 10 18.38 -1.04 -2.77
CA ALA A 10 19.31 -2.01 -2.19
C ALA A 10 20.80 -1.60 -2.33
N ALA A 11 21.13 -0.67 -3.22
CA ALA A 11 22.46 -0.07 -3.30
C ALA A 11 22.80 0.83 -2.10
N ALA A 12 21.81 1.28 -1.33
CA ALA A 12 22.02 2.01 -0.09
C ALA A 12 22.54 1.09 1.03
N LYS A 13 23.06 1.69 2.11
CA LYS A 13 23.46 0.94 3.31
C LYS A 13 22.27 0.42 4.10
N THR A 14 21.19 1.19 4.12
CA THR A 14 19.97 0.88 4.86
C THR A 14 18.75 1.17 3.98
N VAL A 15 17.75 0.28 4.01
CA VAL A 15 16.44 0.48 3.39
C VAL A 15 15.36 0.34 4.45
N ARG A 16 14.46 1.32 4.55
CA ARG A 16 13.33 1.32 5.47
C ARG A 16 12.03 0.97 4.78
N ILE A 17 11.26 0.05 5.35
CA ILE A 17 10.01 -0.46 4.77
C ILE A 17 8.90 -0.34 5.80
N LEU A 18 7.75 0.18 5.36
CA LEU A 18 6.49 0.08 6.08
C LEU A 18 5.57 -0.88 5.32
N ASP A 19 5.09 -1.92 5.99
CA ASP A 19 4.14 -2.90 5.44
C ASP A 19 2.77 -2.68 6.12
N VAL A 20 1.83 -2.07 5.40
CA VAL A 20 0.49 -1.76 5.90
C VAL A 20 -0.46 -2.88 5.51
N CYS A 21 -1.06 -3.53 6.53
CA CYS A 21 -1.73 -4.82 6.43
C CYS A 21 -0.75 -5.95 6.12
N TYR A 22 0.16 -6.18 7.06
CA TYR A 22 1.22 -7.19 6.95
C TYR A 22 0.67 -8.57 6.54
N GLY A 23 -0.46 -9.00 7.10
CA GLY A 23 -1.11 -10.25 6.76
C GLY A 23 -0.18 -11.45 6.94
N LEU A 24 0.08 -12.17 5.84
CA LEU A 24 1.00 -13.32 5.83
C LEU A 24 2.49 -12.90 5.72
N GLY A 25 2.80 -11.61 5.62
CA GLY A 25 4.16 -11.10 5.47
C GLY A 25 4.77 -11.32 4.08
N TYR A 26 3.97 -11.63 3.06
CA TYR A 26 4.48 -11.92 1.70
C TYR A 26 5.15 -10.71 1.06
N ASN A 27 4.60 -9.52 1.26
CA ASN A 27 5.17 -8.28 0.75
C ASN A 27 6.54 -8.01 1.41
N THR A 28 6.61 -8.15 2.74
CA THR A 28 7.87 -8.13 3.49
C THR A 28 8.85 -9.19 2.98
N ALA A 29 8.43 -10.45 2.82
CA ALA A 29 9.27 -11.55 2.37
C ALA A 29 9.89 -11.28 0.99
N ALA A 30 9.04 -10.92 0.02
CA ALA A 30 9.46 -10.59 -1.33
C ALA A 30 10.40 -9.37 -1.36
N ALA A 31 10.17 -8.37 -0.49
CA ALA A 31 11.04 -7.21 -0.36
C ALA A 31 12.42 -7.60 0.17
N LEU A 32 12.49 -8.42 1.23
CA LEU A 32 13.74 -8.90 1.80
C LEU A 32 14.54 -9.75 0.78
N GLU A 33 13.88 -10.70 0.11
CA GLU A 33 14.49 -11.49 -0.97
C GLU A 33 15.10 -10.58 -2.04
N THR A 34 14.31 -9.61 -2.53
CA THR A 34 14.75 -8.70 -3.59
C THR A 34 15.97 -7.90 -3.15
N ILE A 35 15.94 -7.34 -1.95
CA ILE A 35 17.02 -6.48 -1.44
C ILE A 35 18.29 -7.30 -1.24
N TRP A 36 18.20 -8.45 -0.59
CA TRP A 36 19.38 -9.27 -0.27
C TRP A 36 19.93 -10.04 -1.47
N ALA A 37 19.11 -10.33 -2.49
CA ALA A 37 19.61 -10.84 -3.76
C ALA A 37 20.53 -9.83 -4.48
N VAL A 38 20.27 -8.52 -4.32
CA VAL A 38 21.07 -7.44 -4.91
C VAL A 38 22.24 -7.06 -4.00
N ASN A 39 21.99 -6.92 -2.70
CA ASN A 39 22.98 -6.56 -1.69
C ASN A 39 22.75 -7.35 -0.40
N PRO A 40 23.42 -8.50 -0.22
CA PRO A 40 23.27 -9.36 0.96
C PRO A 40 23.60 -8.66 2.29
N THR A 41 24.36 -7.57 2.24
CA THR A 41 24.79 -6.80 3.42
C THR A 41 23.95 -5.56 3.69
N CYS A 42 22.97 -5.26 2.83
CA CYS A 42 22.05 -4.14 3.05
C CYS A 42 21.27 -4.36 4.35
N ARG A 43 21.33 -3.39 5.26
CA ARG A 43 20.50 -3.42 6.47
C ARG A 43 19.07 -3.05 6.09
N VAL A 44 18.10 -3.84 6.51
CA VAL A 44 16.67 -3.55 6.28
C VAL A 44 16.01 -3.27 7.62
N GLU A 45 15.29 -2.15 7.70
CA GLU A 45 14.39 -1.84 8.82
C GLU A 45 12.95 -2.01 8.34
N VAL A 46 12.19 -2.91 8.96
CA VAL A 46 10.79 -3.19 8.61
C VAL A 46 9.88 -2.84 9.79
N VAL A 47 8.82 -2.09 9.52
CA VAL A 47 7.68 -1.96 10.43
C VAL A 47 6.45 -2.50 9.72
N GLY A 48 5.83 -3.54 10.27
CA GLY A 48 4.54 -4.06 9.81
C GLY A 48 3.41 -3.54 10.70
N LEU A 49 2.27 -3.20 10.11
CA LEU A 49 1.03 -2.90 10.83
C LEU A 49 0.02 -4.01 10.54
N GLU A 50 -0.50 -4.64 11.59
CA GLU A 50 -1.48 -5.73 11.46
C GLU A 50 -2.54 -5.64 12.55
N LEU A 51 -3.80 -5.92 12.21
CA LEU A 51 -4.89 -5.94 13.16
C LEU A 51 -4.97 -7.28 13.89
N ASP A 52 -4.83 -8.38 13.15
CA ASP A 52 -5.04 -9.73 13.66
C ASP A 52 -3.72 -10.51 13.72
N ALA A 53 -3.22 -10.67 14.95
CA ALA A 53 -1.99 -11.42 15.23
C ALA A 53 -2.02 -12.90 14.83
N THR A 54 -3.20 -13.47 14.58
CA THR A 54 -3.32 -14.87 14.14
C THR A 54 -2.96 -15.05 12.67
N VAL A 55 -3.07 -14.00 11.85
CA VAL A 55 -2.78 -14.06 10.41
C VAL A 55 -1.28 -14.26 10.13
N PRO A 56 -0.35 -13.51 10.73
CA PRO A 56 1.09 -13.78 10.61
C PRO A 56 1.49 -15.22 11.01
N LEU A 57 0.84 -15.77 12.03
CA LEU A 57 1.09 -17.15 12.48
C LEU A 57 0.68 -18.19 11.43
N ALA A 58 -0.30 -17.90 10.59
CA ALA A 58 -0.66 -18.78 9.47
C ALA A 58 0.44 -18.82 8.39
N ALA A 59 1.26 -17.76 8.26
CA ALA A 59 2.31 -17.69 7.25
C ALA A 59 3.47 -18.65 7.50
N ILE A 60 3.66 -19.09 8.74
CA ILE A 60 4.76 -19.98 9.13
C ILE A 60 4.37 -21.46 9.02
N ALA A 61 3.15 -21.76 8.58
CA ALA A 61 2.71 -23.12 8.28
C ALA A 61 3.27 -23.58 6.91
N PRO A 62 3.78 -24.82 6.80
CA PRO A 62 4.06 -25.43 5.51
C PRO A 62 2.79 -25.52 4.64
N PRO A 63 2.87 -25.35 3.32
CA PRO A 63 4.09 -25.13 2.51
C PRO A 63 4.43 -23.63 2.30
N LEU A 64 3.65 -22.69 2.86
CA LEU A 64 3.74 -21.26 2.54
C LEU A 64 5.14 -20.69 2.82
N LEU A 65 5.74 -21.12 3.92
CA LEU A 65 7.07 -20.68 4.35
C LEU A 65 8.20 -21.26 3.49
N GLU A 66 8.04 -22.47 2.94
CA GLU A 66 9.11 -23.21 2.26
C GLU A 66 9.52 -22.61 0.92
N SER A 67 8.68 -21.72 0.37
CA SER A 67 8.94 -21.01 -0.89
C SER A 67 10.01 -19.91 -0.78
N TRP A 68 10.38 -19.50 0.43
CA TRP A 68 11.34 -18.41 0.69
C TRP A 68 12.73 -18.93 1.09
N SER A 69 13.78 -18.12 0.92
CA SER A 69 15.13 -18.45 1.35
C SER A 69 15.23 -18.58 2.87
N SER A 70 16.24 -19.31 3.36
CA SER A 70 16.42 -19.55 4.79
C SER A 70 16.46 -18.26 5.64
N PRO A 71 17.15 -17.17 5.24
CA PRO A 71 17.09 -15.90 5.98
C PRO A 71 15.68 -15.30 6.07
N VAL A 72 14.94 -15.31 4.96
CA VAL A 72 13.58 -14.78 4.94
C VAL A 72 12.63 -15.64 5.77
N GLN A 73 12.78 -16.97 5.72
CA GLN A 73 12.02 -17.86 6.60
C GLN A 73 12.27 -17.58 8.09
N HIS A 74 13.52 -17.31 8.47
CA HIS A 74 13.86 -16.96 9.85
C HIS A 74 13.20 -15.65 10.26
N ALA A 75 13.29 -14.61 9.40
CA ALA A 75 12.63 -13.33 9.63
C ALA A 75 11.12 -13.48 9.82
N LEU A 76 10.44 -14.20 8.92
CA LEU A 76 8.98 -14.42 9.00
C LEU A 76 8.57 -15.17 10.27
N ARG A 77 9.35 -16.18 10.70
CA ARG A 77 9.09 -16.89 11.97
C ARG A 77 9.18 -15.94 13.16
N ALA A 78 10.28 -15.20 13.29
CA ALA A 78 10.48 -14.28 14.39
C ALA A 78 9.43 -13.16 14.41
N ILE A 79 9.12 -12.56 13.25
CA ILE A 79 8.09 -11.52 13.15
C ILE A 79 6.71 -12.06 13.54
N ALA A 80 6.34 -13.26 13.10
CA ALA A 80 5.03 -13.84 13.40
C ALA A 80 4.88 -14.27 14.87
N GLN A 81 5.95 -14.78 15.49
CA GLN A 81 5.89 -15.35 16.85
C GLN A 81 6.21 -14.33 17.94
N ASP A 82 7.21 -13.47 17.70
CA ASP A 82 7.78 -12.56 18.70
C ASP A 82 7.44 -11.09 18.40
N TYR A 83 6.70 -10.83 17.32
CA TYR A 83 6.40 -9.48 16.82
C TYR A 83 7.63 -8.62 16.52
N GLY A 84 8.78 -9.27 16.29
CA GLY A 84 10.01 -8.60 15.92
C GLY A 84 11.13 -9.56 15.54
N CYS A 85 12.17 -9.01 14.91
CA CYS A 85 13.38 -9.74 14.55
C CYS A 85 14.57 -8.79 14.60
N GLU A 86 15.62 -9.15 15.32
CA GLU A 86 16.90 -8.43 15.34
C GLU A 86 17.99 -9.37 14.85
N TRP A 87 18.63 -9.02 13.74
CA TRP A 87 19.67 -9.79 13.06
C TRP A 87 20.66 -8.82 12.37
N PRO A 88 21.93 -9.16 12.04
CA PRO A 88 22.93 -8.19 11.59
C PRO A 88 22.49 -7.25 10.45
N ASN A 89 21.67 -7.75 9.51
CA ASN A 89 21.15 -7.00 8.38
C ASN A 89 19.63 -6.81 8.42
N LEU A 90 18.95 -7.09 9.54
CA LEU A 90 17.51 -6.92 9.71
C LEU A 90 17.15 -6.38 11.10
N GLN A 91 16.34 -5.34 11.11
CA GLN A 91 15.53 -4.96 12.26
C GLN A 91 14.07 -4.95 11.83
N ALA A 92 13.23 -5.80 12.41
CA ALA A 92 11.81 -5.85 12.11
C ALA A 92 10.97 -5.69 13.37
N LYS A 93 9.84 -4.99 13.25
CA LYS A 93 8.81 -4.87 14.29
C LYS A 93 7.44 -5.04 13.66
N LEU A 94 6.57 -5.82 14.30
CA LEU A 94 5.17 -5.97 13.91
C LEU A 94 4.28 -5.36 14.99
N TRP A 95 3.52 -4.34 14.62
CA TRP A 95 2.66 -3.61 15.54
C TRP A 95 1.24 -4.14 15.39
N ILE A 96 0.76 -4.83 16.43
CA ILE A 96 -0.58 -5.39 16.46
C ILE A 96 -1.59 -4.34 16.96
N GLY A 97 -2.62 -4.08 16.18
CA GLY A 97 -3.70 -3.18 16.52
C GLY A 97 -4.30 -2.49 15.30
N ASP A 98 -5.28 -1.60 15.53
CA ASP A 98 -5.85 -0.80 14.45
C ASP A 98 -4.76 0.06 13.79
N ALA A 99 -4.56 -0.15 12.49
CA ALA A 99 -3.55 0.56 11.71
C ALA A 99 -3.72 2.09 11.81
N ARG A 100 -4.95 2.59 11.98
CA ARG A 100 -5.23 4.02 12.18
C ARG A 100 -4.57 4.58 13.44
N GLN A 101 -4.42 3.78 14.49
CA GLN A 101 -3.77 4.18 15.74
C GLN A 101 -2.27 3.90 15.72
N THR A 102 -1.87 2.72 15.27
CA THR A 102 -0.47 2.30 15.26
C THR A 102 0.38 3.16 14.32
N ILE A 103 -0.17 3.63 13.19
CA ILE A 103 0.54 4.55 12.29
C ILE A 103 0.79 5.93 12.92
N GLN A 104 -0.16 6.44 13.73
CA GLN A 104 0.01 7.72 14.44
C GLN A 104 1.13 7.61 15.48
N GLN A 105 1.16 6.50 16.21
CA GLN A 105 2.23 6.19 17.15
C GLN A 105 3.58 6.03 16.43
N LEU A 106 3.60 5.39 15.26
CA LEU A 106 4.81 5.23 14.46
C LEU A 106 5.35 6.58 14.00
N ALA A 107 4.48 7.47 13.49
CA ALA A 107 4.85 8.82 13.08
C ALA A 107 5.51 9.61 14.23
N GLN A 108 5.03 9.45 15.47
CA GLN A 108 5.63 10.09 16.65
C GLN A 108 7.06 9.63 16.94
N THR A 109 7.47 8.46 16.47
CA THR A 109 8.86 7.98 16.61
C THR A 109 9.82 8.65 15.62
N GLY A 110 9.30 9.39 14.63
CA GLY A 110 10.08 9.96 13.54
C GLY A 110 10.48 8.95 12.46
N PHE A 111 9.86 7.76 12.46
CA PHE A 111 10.09 6.76 11.42
C PHE A 111 9.58 7.26 10.07
N VAL A 112 10.41 7.13 9.04
CA VAL A 112 10.08 7.41 7.64
C VAL A 112 10.58 6.26 6.76
N ALA A 113 9.70 5.74 5.91
CA ALA A 113 9.96 4.61 5.05
C ALA A 113 10.44 5.05 3.66
N ASP A 114 11.39 4.32 3.10
CA ASP A 114 11.80 4.44 1.70
C ASP A 114 10.83 3.71 0.76
N ALA A 115 10.17 2.67 1.27
CA ALA A 115 9.12 1.95 0.58
C ALA A 115 7.92 1.70 1.51
N ILE A 116 6.72 2.07 1.08
CA ILE A 116 5.48 1.68 1.74
C ILE A 116 4.77 0.65 0.87
N LEU A 117 4.62 -0.56 1.40
CA LEU A 117 3.86 -1.66 0.81
C LEU A 117 2.45 -1.56 1.36
N PHE A 118 1.49 -1.17 0.53
CA PHE A 118 0.14 -0.84 0.97
C PHE A 118 -0.88 -1.84 0.45
N ASP A 119 -1.23 -2.82 1.28
CA ASP A 119 -2.01 -3.99 0.87
C ASP A 119 -3.23 -4.33 1.78
N PRO A 120 -4.14 -3.37 2.09
CA PRO A 120 -5.38 -3.73 2.75
C PRO A 120 -6.31 -4.57 1.88
N PHE A 121 -7.33 -5.18 2.50
CA PHE A 121 -8.51 -5.60 1.77
C PHE A 121 -9.18 -4.43 1.01
N SER A 122 -9.93 -4.76 -0.05
CA SER A 122 -10.54 -3.78 -0.94
C SER A 122 -11.32 -2.66 -0.20
N PRO A 123 -11.44 -1.45 -0.79
CA PRO A 123 -12.07 -0.31 -0.12
C PRO A 123 -13.49 -0.52 0.41
N ARG A 124 -14.27 -1.42 -0.21
CA ARG A 124 -15.60 -1.75 0.30
C ARG A 124 -15.57 -2.63 1.56
N ARG A 125 -14.53 -3.47 1.71
CA ARG A 125 -14.38 -4.39 2.84
C ARG A 125 -13.67 -3.74 4.02
N CYS A 126 -12.67 -2.90 3.77
CA CYS A 126 -11.89 -2.23 4.80
C CYS A 126 -11.75 -0.73 4.50
N PRO A 127 -12.86 0.04 4.41
CA PRO A 127 -12.84 1.44 4.01
C PRO A 127 -11.95 2.33 4.91
N GLN A 128 -11.76 1.94 6.17
CA GLN A 128 -10.96 2.66 7.16
C GLN A 128 -9.54 2.99 6.68
N LEU A 129 -8.93 2.10 5.88
CA LEU A 129 -7.56 2.28 5.42
C LEU A 129 -7.48 2.93 4.04
N TRP A 130 -8.59 3.38 3.46
CA TRP A 130 -8.61 4.01 2.14
C TRP A 130 -9.11 5.45 2.17
N THR A 131 -9.13 6.05 3.37
CA THR A 131 -9.60 7.41 3.59
C THR A 131 -8.49 8.42 3.36
N VAL A 132 -8.87 9.67 3.06
CA VAL A 132 -7.91 10.78 2.93
C VAL A 132 -7.10 10.92 4.21
N GLU A 133 -7.76 10.87 5.36
CA GLU A 133 -7.16 11.06 6.67
C GLU A 133 -6.14 9.96 6.99
N PHE A 134 -6.43 8.70 6.62
CA PHE A 134 -5.46 7.64 6.79
C PHE A 134 -4.27 7.81 5.83
N PHE A 135 -4.50 8.19 4.57
CA PHE A 135 -3.42 8.47 3.63
C PHE A 135 -2.55 9.66 4.04
N GLN A 136 -3.08 10.64 4.78
CA GLN A 136 -2.26 11.71 5.37
C GLN A 136 -1.25 11.15 6.39
N GLN A 137 -1.67 10.20 7.24
CA GLN A 137 -0.76 9.52 8.16
C GLN A 137 0.28 8.69 7.40
N VAL A 138 -0.14 8.00 6.35
CA VAL A 138 0.76 7.21 5.49
C VAL A 138 1.77 8.10 4.79
N ALA A 139 1.35 9.27 4.27
CA ALA A 139 2.23 10.24 3.64
C ALA A 139 3.26 10.83 4.62
N ALA A 140 2.87 11.05 5.89
CA ALA A 140 3.78 11.50 6.94
C ALA A 140 4.88 10.47 7.26
N CYS A 141 4.57 9.19 7.12
CA CYS A 141 5.54 8.09 7.26
C CYS A 141 6.34 7.80 5.98
N LEU A 142 6.13 8.52 4.87
CA LEU A 142 6.85 8.34 3.61
C LEU A 142 8.04 9.30 3.55
N SER A 143 9.25 8.77 3.31
CA SER A 143 10.43 9.63 3.14
C SER A 143 10.29 10.52 1.89
N PRO A 144 10.96 11.69 1.80
CA PRO A 144 10.82 12.60 0.65
C PRO A 144 11.15 11.96 -0.71
N LYS A 145 12.02 10.94 -0.71
CA LYS A 145 12.36 10.12 -1.88
C LYS A 145 11.74 8.73 -1.83
N GLY A 146 10.81 8.49 -0.92
CA GLY A 146 10.15 7.21 -0.71
C GLY A 146 9.08 6.96 -1.76
N THR A 147 8.73 5.68 -1.95
CA THR A 147 7.64 5.28 -2.85
C THR A 147 6.62 4.44 -2.09
N LEU A 148 5.35 4.82 -2.18
CA LEU A 148 4.23 3.98 -1.80
C LEU A 148 3.74 3.20 -3.03
N ALA A 149 3.39 1.92 -2.85
CA ALA A 149 2.74 1.13 -3.87
C ALA A 149 1.54 0.35 -3.32
N THR A 150 0.48 0.25 -4.12
CA THR A 150 -0.70 -0.57 -3.83
C THR A 150 -1.21 -1.23 -5.10
N TYR A 151 -1.83 -2.41 -4.98
CA TYR A 151 -2.54 -3.07 -6.07
C TYR A 151 -3.80 -2.29 -6.51
N SER A 152 -4.32 -1.42 -5.64
CA SER A 152 -5.59 -0.73 -5.89
C SER A 152 -5.50 0.24 -7.07
N ARG A 153 -6.48 0.15 -7.95
CA ARG A 153 -6.69 1.04 -9.12
C ARG A 153 -7.90 1.93 -8.96
N SER A 154 -8.50 1.92 -7.77
CA SER A 154 -9.75 2.66 -7.50
C SER A 154 -9.52 4.16 -7.69
N ALA A 155 -10.46 4.80 -8.40
CA ALA A 155 -10.43 6.25 -8.54
C ALA A 155 -10.52 6.96 -7.19
N SER A 156 -11.33 6.45 -6.25
CA SER A 156 -11.46 7.02 -4.90
C SER A 156 -10.17 6.93 -4.09
N VAL A 157 -9.39 5.84 -4.26
CA VAL A 157 -8.09 5.66 -3.59
C VAL A 157 -7.05 6.62 -4.16
N ARG A 158 -6.98 6.70 -5.49
CA ARG A 158 -6.08 7.64 -6.18
C ARG A 158 -6.40 9.09 -5.82
N ALA A 159 -7.69 9.46 -5.78
CA ALA A 159 -8.12 10.77 -5.33
C ALA A 159 -7.79 11.02 -3.85
N ALA A 160 -7.95 10.01 -2.99
CA ALA A 160 -7.57 10.13 -1.59
C ALA A 160 -6.07 10.39 -1.39
N MET A 161 -5.21 9.70 -2.15
CA MET A 161 -3.77 9.95 -2.15
C MET A 161 -3.43 11.37 -2.64
N GLN A 162 -4.12 11.86 -3.69
CA GLN A 162 -3.93 13.23 -4.18
C GLN A 162 -4.36 14.28 -3.15
N GLU A 163 -5.49 14.09 -2.48
CA GLU A 163 -5.94 14.98 -1.41
C GLU A 163 -5.05 14.90 -0.15
N ALA A 164 -4.39 13.76 0.08
CA ALA A 164 -3.37 13.62 1.11
C ALA A 164 -2.02 14.27 0.73
N GLY A 165 -1.92 14.90 -0.44
CA GLY A 165 -0.73 15.63 -0.89
C GLY A 165 0.29 14.80 -1.66
N LEU A 166 -0.04 13.55 -2.02
CA LEU A 166 0.84 12.70 -2.82
C LEU A 166 0.58 12.89 -4.32
N HIS A 167 1.65 12.80 -5.10
CA HIS A 167 1.54 12.60 -6.54
C HIS A 167 1.34 11.11 -6.82
N ILE A 168 0.50 10.79 -7.81
CA ILE A 168 0.15 9.41 -8.17
C ILE A 168 0.64 9.08 -9.58
N GLY A 169 1.05 7.83 -9.76
CA GLY A 169 1.42 7.23 -11.02
C GLY A 169 0.79 5.85 -11.20
N THR A 170 0.79 5.36 -12.44
CA THR A 170 0.27 4.03 -12.77
C THR A 170 1.40 3.01 -12.75
N LEU A 171 1.07 1.77 -12.36
CA LEU A 171 1.95 0.63 -12.60
C LEU A 171 1.54 -0.02 -13.94
N PRO A 172 2.35 0.09 -15.00
CA PRO A 172 1.98 -0.45 -16.30
C PRO A 172 1.91 -1.98 -16.26
N LEU A 173 1.10 -2.56 -17.14
CA LEU A 173 1.06 -4.00 -17.35
C LEU A 173 2.38 -4.45 -17.99
N THR A 174 2.96 -5.53 -17.50
CA THR A 174 4.27 -6.02 -17.95
C THR A 174 4.16 -7.01 -19.12
N ASP A 175 2.98 -7.59 -19.37
CA ASP A 175 2.77 -8.62 -20.39
C ASP A 175 1.55 -8.35 -21.29
N ALA A 176 1.57 -8.94 -22.49
CA ALA A 176 0.52 -8.80 -23.52
C ALA A 176 -0.78 -9.59 -23.20
N ASP A 177 -0.74 -10.55 -22.29
CA ASP A 177 -1.86 -11.42 -21.91
C ASP A 177 -2.64 -10.88 -20.69
N HIS A 178 -3.08 -9.62 -20.76
CA HIS A 178 -3.94 -9.04 -19.74
C HIS A 178 -5.41 -9.11 -20.16
N LEU A 179 -6.31 -9.21 -19.16
CA LEU A 179 -7.74 -9.21 -19.44
C LEU A 179 -8.15 -7.83 -19.99
N PRO A 180 -9.20 -7.73 -20.83
CA PRO A 180 -9.61 -6.45 -21.43
C PRO A 180 -9.97 -5.34 -20.42
N HIS A 181 -10.29 -5.73 -19.16
CA HIS A 181 -10.61 -4.82 -18.06
C HIS A 181 -9.41 -4.53 -17.15
N GLU A 182 -8.23 -5.06 -17.46
CA GLU A 182 -6.99 -4.75 -16.78
C GLU A 182 -6.26 -3.67 -17.58
N TRP A 183 -6.10 -2.51 -16.98
CA TRP A 183 -5.44 -1.36 -17.60
C TRP A 183 -4.19 -0.90 -16.84
N SER A 184 -3.91 -1.54 -15.71
CA SER A 184 -2.83 -1.23 -14.80
C SER A 184 -2.68 -2.36 -13.78
N GLN A 185 -1.49 -2.52 -13.22
CA GLN A 185 -1.22 -3.42 -12.08
C GLN A 185 -1.52 -2.75 -10.73
N GLY A 186 -1.72 -1.43 -10.69
CA GLY A 186 -1.95 -0.73 -9.43
C GLY A 186 -1.66 0.76 -9.47
N THR A 187 -1.32 1.30 -8.30
CA THR A 187 -1.01 2.72 -8.12
C THR A 187 0.30 2.85 -7.35
N VAL A 188 1.16 3.75 -7.81
CA VAL A 188 2.32 4.23 -7.05
C VAL A 188 2.10 5.67 -6.63
N ALA A 189 2.63 6.05 -5.48
CA ALA A 189 2.55 7.41 -4.98
C ALA A 189 3.87 7.88 -4.36
N GLN A 190 4.18 9.17 -4.53
CA GLN A 190 5.40 9.83 -4.05
C GLN A 190 5.09 11.27 -3.63
N HIS A 191 5.96 11.89 -2.83
CA HIS A 191 5.90 13.33 -2.53
C HIS A 191 6.23 14.23 -3.74
N HIS A 192 6.90 13.67 -4.75
CA HIS A 192 7.28 14.37 -5.97
C HIS A 192 6.93 13.55 -7.21
N ALA A 193 6.48 14.18 -8.28
CA ALA A 193 6.04 13.48 -9.48
C ALA A 193 7.14 12.99 -10.44
N ALA A 194 8.40 13.40 -10.23
CA ALA A 194 9.45 13.32 -11.25
C ALA A 194 9.77 11.88 -11.73
N GLU A 195 9.55 10.88 -10.88
CA GLU A 195 9.87 9.47 -11.19
C GLU A 195 8.61 8.63 -11.46
N LEU A 196 7.43 9.24 -11.45
CA LEU A 196 6.16 8.55 -11.65
C LEU A 196 5.86 8.37 -13.13
N ILE A 197 5.42 7.17 -13.50
CA ILE A 197 4.79 6.94 -14.80
C ILE A 197 3.40 7.60 -14.74
N PRO A 198 3.09 8.56 -15.62
CA PRO A 198 1.83 9.28 -15.56
C PRO A 198 0.65 8.35 -15.86
N LEU A 199 -0.50 8.68 -15.28
CA LEU A 199 -1.75 8.01 -15.60
C LEU A 199 -2.08 8.19 -17.09
N SER A 200 -2.59 7.14 -17.74
CA SER A 200 -3.14 7.23 -19.09
C SER A 200 -4.33 8.19 -19.17
N VAL A 201 -4.70 8.63 -20.38
CA VAL A 201 -5.87 9.51 -20.59
C VAL A 201 -7.14 8.88 -19.99
N MET A 202 -7.33 7.58 -20.20
CA MET A 202 -8.46 6.83 -19.67
C MET A 202 -8.51 6.85 -18.13
N GLU A 203 -7.36 6.68 -17.47
CA GLU A 203 -7.25 6.73 -16.01
C GLU A 203 -7.45 8.15 -15.47
N GLN A 204 -6.95 9.17 -16.17
CA GLN A 204 -7.18 10.57 -15.80
C GLN A 204 -8.66 10.95 -15.93
N GLU A 205 -9.36 10.46 -16.95
CA GLU A 205 -10.80 10.65 -17.09
C GLU A 205 -11.59 9.91 -16.00
N HIS A 206 -11.15 8.71 -15.60
CA HIS A 206 -11.78 7.98 -14.50
C HIS A 206 -11.76 8.80 -13.20
N LEU A 207 -10.68 9.54 -12.94
CA LEU A 207 -10.56 10.46 -11.79
C LEU A 207 -11.52 11.65 -11.83
N ARG A 208 -12.16 11.93 -12.96
CA ARG A 208 -13.17 13.00 -13.09
C ARG A 208 -14.60 12.48 -12.87
N THR A 209 -14.78 11.18 -12.65
CA THR A 209 -16.08 10.55 -12.42
C THR A 209 -16.49 10.58 -10.95
N CYS A 210 -17.75 10.20 -10.65
CA CYS A 210 -18.22 10.00 -9.27
C CYS A 210 -17.44 8.89 -8.53
N ALA A 211 -16.76 7.96 -9.25
CA ALA A 211 -15.94 6.94 -8.60
C ALA A 211 -14.70 7.53 -7.90
N ALA A 212 -14.31 8.76 -8.23
CA ALA A 212 -13.16 9.44 -7.64
C ALA A 212 -13.48 10.16 -6.32
N ILE A 213 -14.70 10.05 -5.81
CA ILE A 213 -15.05 10.63 -4.52
C ILE A 213 -14.34 9.82 -3.43
N PRO A 214 -13.46 10.43 -2.61
CA PRO A 214 -12.67 9.69 -1.65
C PRO A 214 -13.52 9.17 -0.49
N TYR A 215 -13.03 8.13 0.19
CA TYR A 215 -13.54 7.82 1.53
C TYR A 215 -13.02 8.84 2.54
N ARG A 216 -13.80 9.08 3.60
CA ARG A 216 -13.51 10.03 4.67
C ARG A 216 -13.69 9.37 6.03
N ASP A 217 -12.70 9.50 6.90
CA ASP A 217 -12.73 9.11 8.31
C ASP A 217 -12.11 10.26 9.14
N PRO A 218 -12.86 11.35 9.36
CA PRO A 218 -12.32 12.58 9.95
C PRO A 218 -11.73 12.40 11.36
N THR A 219 -12.16 11.36 12.07
CA THR A 219 -11.74 11.08 13.45
C THR A 219 -10.70 9.97 13.53
N LEU A 220 -10.42 9.27 12.42
CA LEU A 220 -9.65 8.02 12.38
C LEU A 220 -10.20 6.94 13.33
N ALA A 221 -11.49 7.00 13.63
CA ALA A 221 -12.17 6.09 14.56
C ALA A 221 -13.57 5.68 14.07
N ASP A 222 -14.05 6.23 12.96
CA ASP A 222 -15.38 5.90 12.44
C ASP A 222 -15.48 4.41 12.09
N SER A 223 -16.68 3.84 12.21
CA SER A 223 -16.95 2.48 11.78
C SER A 223 -16.97 2.37 10.26
N ALA A 224 -16.74 1.16 9.73
CA ALA A 224 -16.84 0.92 8.29
C ALA A 224 -18.22 1.32 7.73
N ALA A 225 -19.29 1.10 8.48
CA ALA A 225 -20.65 1.44 8.06
C ALA A 225 -20.84 2.96 7.91
N GLU A 226 -20.32 3.76 8.85
CA GLU A 226 -20.38 5.22 8.79
C GLU A 226 -19.59 5.77 7.60
N ILE A 227 -18.37 5.26 7.39
CA ILE A 227 -17.52 5.68 6.26
C ILE A 227 -18.19 5.36 4.92
N LEU A 228 -18.78 4.16 4.79
CA LEU A 228 -19.47 3.75 3.56
C LEU A 228 -20.75 4.57 3.33
N ALA A 229 -21.53 4.86 4.38
CA ALA A 229 -22.74 5.66 4.28
C ALA A 229 -22.41 7.10 3.84
N ARG A 230 -21.39 7.72 4.45
CA ARG A 230 -20.90 9.04 4.08
C ARG A 230 -20.44 9.09 2.63
N HIS A 231 -19.58 8.15 2.22
CA HIS A 231 -19.11 8.05 0.84
C HIS A 231 -20.27 7.90 -0.15
N ALA A 232 -21.28 7.07 0.16
CA ALA A 232 -22.46 6.91 -0.69
C ALA A 232 -23.27 8.20 -0.81
N GLN A 233 -23.44 8.95 0.29
CA GLN A 233 -24.12 10.24 0.29
C GLN A 233 -23.36 11.27 -0.55
N GLU A 234 -22.04 11.37 -0.39
CA GLU A 234 -21.19 12.28 -1.18
C GLU A 234 -21.25 11.95 -2.68
N GLN A 235 -21.25 10.65 -3.02
CA GLN A 235 -21.42 10.20 -4.41
C GLN A 235 -22.76 10.60 -5.02
N GLN A 236 -23.85 10.57 -4.24
CA GLN A 236 -25.17 11.00 -4.71
C GLN A 236 -25.28 12.52 -4.89
N GLN A 237 -24.56 13.29 -4.09
CA GLN A 237 -24.58 14.76 -4.14
C GLN A 237 -23.73 15.34 -5.28
N ALA A 238 -22.71 14.60 -5.74
CA ALA A 238 -21.82 14.99 -6.84
C ALA A 238 -22.47 14.82 -8.23
N THR A 239 -23.50 15.62 -8.49
CA THR A 239 -24.31 15.61 -9.72
C THR A 239 -23.62 16.22 -10.94
N ASP A 240 -22.52 16.93 -10.74
CA ASP A 240 -21.69 17.57 -11.77
C ASP A 240 -20.66 16.61 -12.40
N ARG A 241 -20.50 15.41 -11.84
CA ARG A 241 -19.51 14.43 -12.29
C ARG A 241 -20.12 13.36 -13.19
N GLU A 242 -19.31 12.88 -14.14
CA GLU A 242 -19.68 11.76 -15.00
C GLU A 242 -19.85 10.47 -14.17
N SER A 243 -20.84 9.64 -14.54
CA SER A 243 -21.02 8.32 -13.92
C SER A 243 -19.97 7.32 -14.42
N THR A 244 -19.56 6.40 -13.55
CA THR A 244 -18.60 5.33 -13.92
C THR A 244 -19.10 4.47 -15.08
N SER A 245 -20.41 4.24 -15.19
CA SER A 245 -21.01 3.47 -16.29
C SER A 245 -20.85 4.15 -17.64
N ASN A 246 -20.95 5.48 -17.70
CA ASN A 246 -20.74 6.23 -18.94
C ASN A 246 -19.27 6.20 -19.35
N TRP A 247 -18.36 6.42 -18.41
CA TRP A 247 -16.92 6.28 -18.62
C TRP A 247 -16.55 4.88 -19.12
N ARG A 248 -17.06 3.81 -18.49
CA ARG A 248 -16.85 2.42 -18.94
C ARG A 248 -17.28 2.19 -20.39
N ARG A 249 -18.47 2.68 -20.75
CA ARG A 249 -19.00 2.59 -22.11
C ARG A 249 -18.11 3.31 -23.13
N ARG A 250 -17.59 4.50 -22.78
CA ARG A 250 -16.68 5.27 -23.64
C ARG A 250 -15.39 4.51 -23.93
N TRP A 251 -14.85 3.81 -22.93
CA TRP A 251 -13.58 3.08 -23.04
C TRP A 251 -13.73 1.60 -23.38
N GLY A 252 -14.94 1.09 -23.62
CA GLY A 252 -15.18 -0.31 -23.96
C GLY A 252 -14.87 -1.29 -22.82
N ILE A 253 -14.88 -0.83 -21.57
CA ILE A 253 -14.62 -1.65 -20.38
C ILE A 253 -15.93 -2.31 -19.96
N GLN A 254 -15.99 -3.64 -19.99
CA GLN A 254 -17.13 -4.41 -19.48
C GLN A 254 -17.12 -4.46 -17.94
#